data_AF-A0A410NU94-F1
#
_entry.id   AF-A0A410NU94-F1
#
_cell.length_a   1.000
_cell.length_b   1.000
_cell.length_c   1.000
_cell.angle_alpha   90.00
_cell.angle_beta   90.00
_cell.angle_gamma   90.00
#
_symmetry.space_group_name_H-M   'P 1'
#
loop_
_entity.id
_entity.type
_entity.pdbx_description
1 polymer ?
#
loop_
_entity_poly.entity_id
_entity_poly.type
_entity_poly.pdbx_seq_one_letter_code
_entity_poly.pdbx_strand_id
1 'polypeptide(L)'
;MSIVERIRAHGGEVGRDRWNVSLRKGRLDATALAWIAKHRAQLMREIWPEYDAFEERAAIIEYDGGLPRAEAERAAYREVCGC
;
A
#
# COMPACT_ATOMS: atom_id res chain seq x y z
N MET A 1 -5.63 -7.20 -17.19
CA MET A 1 -4.77 -6.01 -17.20
C MET A 1 -4.57 -5.59 -15.75
N SER A 2 -3.33 -5.57 -15.30
CA SER A 2 -2.95 -5.22 -13.93
C SER A 2 -3.20 -3.72 -13.67
N ILE A 3 -3.46 -3.35 -12.41
CA ILE A 3 -3.63 -1.94 -12.06
C ILE A 3 -2.32 -1.16 -12.22
N VAL A 4 -1.18 -1.78 -11.92
CA VAL A 4 0.15 -1.19 -12.16
C VAL A 4 0.41 -0.96 -13.65
N GLU A 5 0.07 -1.93 -14.50
CA GLU A 5 0.17 -1.78 -15.96
C GLU A 5 -0.68 -0.61 -16.45
N ARG A 6 -1.91 -0.48 -15.94
CA ARG A 6 -2.78 0.64 -16.27
C ARG A 6 -2.17 1.98 -15.85
N ILE A 7 -1.64 2.08 -14.64
CA ILE A 7 -1.00 3.31 -14.15
C ILE A 7 0.19 3.68 -15.04
N ARG A 8 1.03 2.72 -15.41
CA ARG A 8 2.17 2.93 -16.31
C ARG A 8 1.74 3.35 -17.72
N ALA A 9 0.69 2.75 -18.26
CA ALA A 9 0.15 3.10 -19.58
C ALA A 9 -0.33 4.57 -19.65
N HIS A 10 -0.82 5.11 -18.53
CA HIS A 10 -1.22 6.51 -18.40
C HIS A 10 -0.07 7.44 -17.94
N GLY A 11 1.17 6.93 -17.92
CA GLY A 11 2.38 7.70 -17.61
C GLY A 11 2.60 7.99 -16.13
N GLY A 12 2.02 7.19 -15.24
CA GLY A 12 2.31 7.18 -13.80
C GLY A 12 3.29 6.08 -13.40
N GLU A 13 3.90 6.21 -12.24
CA GLU A 13 4.77 5.18 -11.67
C GLU A 13 4.45 4.94 -10.20
N VAL A 14 4.45 3.67 -9.78
CA VAL A 14 4.20 3.26 -8.40
C VAL A 14 5.50 2.73 -7.82
N GLY A 15 5.89 3.27 -6.68
CA GLY A 15 7.03 2.80 -5.89
C GLY A 15 6.56 2.36 -4.51
N ARG A 16 7.21 1.35 -3.96
CA ARG A 16 6.98 0.88 -2.61
C ARG A 16 8.30 0.87 -1.84
N ASP A 17 8.29 1.44 -0.66
CA ASP A 17 9.36 1.35 0.33
C ASP A 17 8.75 0.89 1.66
N ARG A 18 8.98 -0.38 2.00
CA ARG A 18 8.36 -1.07 3.14
C ARG A 18 6.83 -1.02 3.07
N TRP A 19 6.17 -0.39 4.05
CA TRP A 19 4.72 -0.15 4.07
C TRP A 19 4.31 1.20 3.47
N ASN A 20 5.29 2.02 3.05
CA ASN A 20 5.01 3.27 2.35
C ASN A 20 4.88 3.01 0.84
N VAL A 21 3.75 3.44 0.30
CA VAL A 21 3.48 3.38 -1.14
C VAL A 21 3.42 4.79 -1.69
N SER A 22 4.17 5.02 -2.76
CA SER A 22 4.31 6.31 -3.43
C SER A 22 3.80 6.20 -4.86
N LEU A 23 3.11 7.25 -5.31
CA LEU A 23 2.64 7.41 -6.68
C LEU A 23 3.30 8.64 -7.29
N ARG A 24 4.14 8.41 -8.31
CA ARG A 24 4.63 9.50 -9.16
C ARG A 24 3.57 9.77 -10.22
N LYS A 25 2.99 10.97 -10.16
CA LYS A 25 1.90 11.40 -11.04
C LYS A 25 2.27 11.30 -12.52
N GLY A 26 3.45 11.78 -12.91
CA GLY A 26 3.85 11.89 -14.32
C GLY A 26 2.77 12.58 -15.17
N ARG A 27 2.17 11.85 -16.12
CA ARG A 27 1.10 12.34 -17.02
C ARG A 27 -0.33 12.00 -16.57
N LEU A 28 -0.52 11.47 -15.36
CA LEU A 28 -1.85 11.16 -14.84
C LEU A 28 -2.70 12.42 -14.67
N ASP A 29 -3.89 12.42 -15.27
CA ASP A 29 -4.89 13.48 -15.11
C ASP A 29 -5.70 13.31 -13.82
N ALA A 30 -6.58 14.27 -13.52
CA ALA A 30 -7.40 14.22 -12.31
C ALA A 30 -8.37 13.02 -12.28
N THR A 31 -8.85 12.58 -13.45
CA THR A 31 -9.73 11.42 -13.58
C THR A 31 -8.99 10.13 -13.26
N ALA A 32 -7.76 9.98 -13.75
CA ALA A 32 -6.89 8.86 -13.47
C ALA A 32 -6.53 8.81 -11.98
N LEU A 33 -6.22 9.94 -11.35
CA LEU A 33 -5.96 10.02 -9.92
C LEU A 33 -7.19 9.63 -9.08
N ALA A 34 -8.38 10.13 -9.44
CA ALA A 34 -9.63 9.76 -8.77
C ALA A 34 -9.95 8.27 -8.93
N TRP A 35 -9.65 7.70 -10.10
CA TRP A 35 -9.81 6.26 -10.35
C TRP A 35 -8.82 5.45 -9.49
N ILE A 36 -7.54 5.83 -9.42
CA ILE A 36 -6.53 5.16 -8.58
C ILE A 36 -6.94 5.20 -7.11
N ALA A 37 -7.43 6.34 -6.62
CA ALA A 37 -7.90 6.48 -5.24
C ALA A 37 -9.02 5.47 -4.90
N LYS A 38 -9.97 5.26 -5.81
CA LYS A 38 -11.05 4.26 -5.64
C LYS A 38 -10.55 2.82 -5.68
N HIS A 39 -9.42 2.57 -6.33
CA HIS A 39 -8.84 1.23 -6.48
C HIS A 39 -7.57 1.04 -5.62
N ARG A 40 -7.37 1.87 -4.59
CA ARG A 40 -6.18 1.83 -3.74
C ARG A 40 -5.95 0.44 -3.15
N ALA A 41 -6.97 -0.21 -2.59
CA ALA A 41 -6.84 -1.54 -2.01
C ALA A 41 -6.36 -2.58 -3.03
N GLN A 42 -6.88 -2.52 -4.25
CA GLN A 42 -6.43 -3.40 -5.35
C GLN A 42 -4.97 -3.11 -5.71
N LEU A 43 -4.58 -1.83 -5.80
CA LEU A 43 -3.19 -1.44 -6.06
C LEU A 43 -2.25 -1.98 -4.98
N MET A 44 -2.61 -1.82 -3.70
CA MET A 44 -1.80 -2.28 -2.58
C MET A 44 -1.59 -3.80 -2.64
N ARG A 45 -2.65 -4.59 -2.84
CA ARG A 45 -2.55 -6.05 -2.96
C ARG A 45 -1.69 -6.51 -4.13
N GLU A 46 -1.70 -5.75 -5.24
CA GLU A 46 -0.91 -6.11 -6.42
C GLU A 46 0.59 -5.83 -6.22
N ILE A 47 0.96 -4.72 -5.57
CA ILE A 47 2.38 -4.35 -5.33
C ILE A 47 2.95 -4.90 -4.02
N TRP A 48 2.07 -5.36 -3.13
CA TRP A 48 2.39 -5.89 -1.83
C TRP A 48 1.43 -7.03 -1.49
N PRO A 49 1.78 -8.28 -1.85
CA PRO A 49 0.94 -9.45 -1.61
C PRO A 49 0.56 -9.65 -0.15
N GLU A 50 1.46 -9.31 0.78
CA GLU A 50 1.23 -9.44 2.22
C GLU A 50 0.48 -8.24 2.85
N TYR A 51 -0.01 -7.29 2.04
CA TYR A 51 -0.65 -6.07 2.54
C TYR A 51 -1.82 -6.34 3.49
N ASP A 52 -2.72 -7.28 3.15
CA ASP A 52 -3.88 -7.57 4.00
C ASP A 52 -3.44 -8.16 5.35
N ALA A 53 -2.45 -9.07 5.34
CA ALA A 53 -1.88 -9.65 6.56
C ALA A 53 -1.16 -8.60 7.42
N PHE A 54 -0.45 -7.68 6.78
CA PHE A 54 0.18 -6.54 7.45
C PHE A 54 -0.85 -5.63 8.12
N GLU A 55 -1.92 -5.23 7.41
CA GLU A 55 -2.95 -4.34 7.96
C GLU A 55 -3.67 -4.99 9.15
N GLU A 56 -4.03 -6.26 9.02
CA GLU A 56 -4.63 -7.03 10.11
C GLU A 56 -3.69 -7.10 11.32
N ARG A 57 -2.42 -7.44 11.10
CA ARG A 57 -1.46 -7.57 12.19
C ARG A 57 -1.14 -6.24 12.85
N ALA A 58 -1.04 -5.16 12.07
CA ALA A 58 -0.86 -3.82 12.60
C ALA A 58 -2.06 -3.39 13.46
N ALA A 59 -3.28 -3.70 13.03
CA ALA A 59 -4.49 -3.43 13.83
C ALA A 59 -4.50 -4.23 15.14
N ILE A 60 -4.18 -5.53 15.12
CA ILE A 60 -4.11 -6.34 16.35
C ILE A 60 -3.06 -5.77 17.32
N ILE A 61 -1.86 -5.44 16.84
CA ILE A 61 -0.80 -4.90 17.70
C ILE A 61 -1.17 -3.51 18.26
N GLU A 62 -1.89 -2.70 17.49
CA GLU A 62 -2.37 -1.38 17.92
C GLU A 62 -3.44 -1.50 19.01
N TYR A 63 -4.52 -2.23 18.75
CA TYR A 63 -5.69 -2.26 19.65
C TYR A 63 -5.54 -3.26 20.79
N ASP A 64 -5.05 -4.47 20.50
CA ASP A 64 -4.91 -5.52 21.51
C ASP A 64 -3.55 -5.42 22.22
N GLY A 65 -2.51 -5.02 21.48
CA GLY A 65 -1.16 -4.81 22.02
C GLY A 65 -0.94 -3.44 22.67
N GLY A 66 -1.85 -2.49 22.48
CA GLY A 66 -1.80 -1.15 23.07
C GLY A 66 -0.64 -0.27 22.56
N LEU A 67 -0.03 -0.62 21.43
CA LEU A 67 1.05 0.18 20.84
C LEU A 67 0.50 1.33 19.98
N PRO A 68 1.20 2.49 19.92
CA PRO A 68 0.87 3.53 18.95
C PRO A 68 0.91 2.97 17.52
N ARG A 69 0.03 3.44 16.63
CA ARG A 69 -0.08 2.99 15.23
C ARG A 69 1.27 2.85 14.53
N ALA A 70 2.14 3.86 14.65
CA ALA A 70 3.46 3.84 14.01
C ALA A 70 4.38 2.73 14.54
N GLU A 71 4.28 2.36 15.82
CA GLU A 71 5.00 1.23 16.41
C GLU A 71 4.39 -0.11 16.01
N ALA A 72 3.05 -0.18 15.98
CA ALA A 72 2.32 -1.35 15.55
C ALA A 72 2.63 -1.71 14.08
N GLU A 73 2.65 -0.73 13.17
CA GLU A 73 3.07 -0.93 11.78
C GLU A 73 4.51 -1.43 11.68
N ARG A 74 5.45 -0.86 12.47
CA ARG A 74 6.84 -1.34 12.48
C ARG A 74 6.97 -2.78 12.97
N ALA A 75 6.19 -3.18 13.97
CA ALA A 75 6.19 -4.54 14.50
C ALA A 75 5.55 -5.51 13.51
N ALA A 76 4.37 -5.17 12.99
CA ALA A 76 3.64 -5.95 12.00
C ALA A 76 4.46 -6.15 10.72
N TYR A 77 5.15 -5.12 10.22
CA TYR A 77 5.99 -5.26 9.04
C TYR A 77 7.13 -6.25 9.23
N ARG A 78 7.81 -6.21 10.38
CA ARG A 78 8.89 -7.16 10.73
C ARG A 78 8.37 -8.59 10.80
N GLU A 79 7.20 -8.77 11.42
CA GLU A 79 6.57 -10.08 11.57
C GLU A 79 6.10 -10.66 10.23
N VAL A 80 5.40 -9.86 9.41
CA VAL A 80 4.78 -10.31 8.16
C VAL A 80 5.79 -10.45 7.03
N CYS A 81 6.77 -9.55 6.94
CA CYS A 81 7.79 -9.57 5.87
C CYS A 81 9.10 -10.27 6.28
N GLY A 82 9.22 -10.75 7.53
CA GLY A 82 10.37 -11.53 8.00
C GLY A 82 11.70 -10.78 8.00
N CYS A 83 11.70 -9.49 8.39
CA CYS A 83 12.85 -8.58 8.33
C CYS A 83 13.16 -7.87 9.65
#